data_AF-N8YF86-F1
#
_entry.id   AF-N8YF86-F1
#
_cell.length_a   1.000
_cell.length_b   1.000
_cell.length_c   1.000
_cell.angle_alpha   90.00
_cell.angle_beta   90.00
_cell.angle_gamma   90.00
#
_symmetry.space_group_name_H-M   'P 1'
#
loop_
_entity.id
_entity.type
_entity.pdbx_description
1 polymer ?
#
loop_
_entity_poly.entity_id
_entity_poly.type
_entity_poly.pdbx_seq_one_letter_code
_entity_poly.pdbx_strand_id
1 'polypeptide(L)'
;MLTKNILFLFSLIIGLLLIGCIYLTSTFHKLDFVESNLLKYRAINVCMRMPNEKIPSYFWTSMDYEIKKIKFIDRNQRVKFYTAILVVCGDKISRNHEQSLIFYENVKIEDTELLINSLKEFINRHKYKNVSGGEIQMLEKWVEYFNVKLKEKSYENIHN
;
A
#
# COMPACT_ATOMS: atom_id res chain seq x y z
N MET A 1 -5.62 -12.11 57.75
CA MET A 1 -6.32 -10.99 57.08
C MET A 1 -5.38 -10.13 56.23
N LEU A 2 -4.19 -9.76 56.73
CA LEU A 2 -3.21 -8.94 56.01
C LEU A 2 -2.81 -9.48 54.61
N THR A 3 -2.54 -10.79 54.50
CA THR A 3 -2.11 -11.45 53.25
C THR A 3 -3.20 -11.51 52.18
N LYS A 4 -4.48 -11.64 52.55
CA LYS A 4 -5.62 -11.59 51.60
C LYS A 4 -5.81 -10.20 51.01
N ASN A 5 -5.59 -9.14 51.80
CA ASN A 5 -5.67 -7.76 51.32
C ASN A 5 -4.53 -7.42 50.37
N ILE A 6 -3.33 -7.94 50.62
CA ILE A 6 -2.16 -7.78 49.73
C ILE A 6 -2.39 -8.51 48.40
N LEU A 7 -2.89 -9.76 48.44
CA LEU A 7 -3.27 -10.52 47.23
C LEU A 7 -4.36 -9.81 46.42
N PHE A 8 -5.36 -9.23 47.10
CA PHE A 8 -6.40 -8.43 46.46
C PHE A 8 -5.81 -7.18 45.79
N LEU A 9 -4.94 -6.44 46.48
CA LEU A 9 -4.23 -5.28 45.91
C LEU A 9 -3.37 -5.65 44.69
N PHE A 10 -2.62 -6.76 44.77
CA PHE A 10 -1.84 -7.25 43.63
C PHE A 10 -2.73 -7.65 42.45
N SER A 11 -3.86 -8.33 42.70
CA SER A 11 -4.82 -8.68 41.65
C SER A 11 -5.46 -7.45 41.01
N LEU A 12 -5.70 -6.39 41.79
CA LEU A 12 -6.23 -5.12 41.31
C LEU A 12 -5.22 -4.41 40.40
N ILE A 13 -3.94 -4.39 40.80
CA ILE A 13 -2.85 -3.78 40.02
C ILE A 13 -2.68 -4.51 38.69
N ILE A 14 -2.68 -5.85 38.70
CA ILE A 14 -2.58 -6.67 37.48
C ILE A 14 -3.80 -6.44 36.58
N GLY A 15 -5.00 -6.37 37.14
CA GLY A 15 -6.23 -6.09 36.40
C GLY A 15 -6.18 -4.72 35.70
N LEU A 16 -5.72 -3.68 36.39
CA LEU A 16 -5.56 -2.33 35.83
C LEU A 16 -4.52 -2.29 34.71
N LEU A 17 -3.40 -3.01 34.87
CA LEU A 17 -2.38 -3.12 33.84
C LEU A 17 -2.90 -3.80 32.57
N LEU A 18 -3.67 -4.90 32.72
CA LEU A 18 -4.26 -5.61 31.58
C LEU A 18 -5.27 -4.73 30.83
N ILE A 19 -6.12 -3.98 31.54
CA ILE A 19 -7.05 -3.01 30.94
C ILE A 19 -6.27 -1.92 30.18
N GLY A 20 -5.18 -1.41 30.75
CA GLY A 20 -4.29 -0.45 30.10
C GLY A 20 -3.66 -1.00 28.82
N CYS A 21 -3.16 -2.24 28.83
CA CYS A 21 -2.61 -2.90 27.65
C CYS A 21 -3.65 -3.10 26.55
N ILE A 22 -4.85 -3.57 26.89
CA ILE A 22 -5.96 -3.74 25.92
C ILE A 22 -6.33 -2.39 25.29
N TYR A 23 -6.39 -1.33 26.09
CA TYR A 23 -6.67 0.02 25.62
C TYR A 23 -5.58 0.55 24.67
N LEU A 24 -4.30 0.31 25.00
CA LEU A 24 -3.16 0.66 24.15
C LEU A 24 -3.21 -0.09 22.82
N THR A 25 -3.37 -1.42 22.84
CA THR A 25 -3.48 -2.23 21.61
C THR A 25 -4.67 -1.81 20.76
N SER A 26 -5.82 -1.48 21.36
CA SER A 26 -6.98 -0.94 20.64
C SER A 26 -6.68 0.43 20.00
N THR A 27 -5.94 1.28 20.70
CA THR A 27 -5.55 2.61 20.19
C THR A 27 -4.55 2.50 19.05
N PHE A 28 -3.57 1.60 19.15
CA PHE A 28 -2.64 1.29 18.05
C PHE A 28 -3.39 0.74 16.83
N HIS A 29 -4.33 -0.19 17.01
CA HIS A 29 -5.17 -0.67 15.90
C HIS A 29 -6.03 0.41 15.26
N LYS A 30 -6.58 1.34 16.07
CA LYS A 30 -7.34 2.49 15.54
C LYS A 30 -6.44 3.44 14.76
N LEU A 31 -5.21 3.68 15.23
CA LEU A 31 -4.23 4.51 14.52
C LEU A 31 -3.81 3.86 13.20
N ASP A 32 -3.51 2.57 13.18
CA ASP A 32 -3.21 1.82 11.93
C ASP A 32 -4.39 1.86 10.95
N PHE A 33 -5.61 1.71 11.44
CA PHE A 33 -6.81 1.80 10.62
C PHE A 33 -6.98 3.21 10.04
N VAL A 34 -6.79 4.25 10.85
CA VAL A 34 -6.86 5.67 10.44
C VAL A 34 -5.77 6.00 9.42
N GLU A 35 -4.53 5.56 9.62
CA GLU A 35 -3.43 5.75 8.66
C GLU A 35 -3.70 5.03 7.33
N SER A 36 -4.21 3.78 7.39
CA SER A 36 -4.56 3.03 6.18
C SER A 36 -5.71 3.68 5.40
N ASN A 37 -6.66 4.29 6.10
CA ASN A 37 -7.75 5.05 5.49
C ASN A 37 -7.29 6.42 5.00
N LEU A 38 -6.34 7.06 5.65
CA LEU A 38 -5.75 8.32 5.20
C LEU A 38 -4.98 8.12 3.89
N LEU A 39 -4.20 7.05 3.78
CA LEU A 39 -3.47 6.68 2.56
C LEU A 39 -4.43 6.32 1.41
N LYS A 40 -5.47 5.53 1.69
CA LYS A 40 -6.54 5.25 0.72
C LYS A 40 -7.30 6.51 0.33
N TYR A 41 -7.62 7.38 1.29
CA TYR A 41 -8.31 8.65 1.06
C TYR A 41 -7.45 9.59 0.24
N ARG A 42 -6.14 9.67 0.47
CA ARG A 42 -5.21 10.45 -0.36
C ARG A 42 -5.14 9.93 -1.79
N ALA A 43 -4.99 8.62 -1.99
CA ALA A 43 -5.03 8.01 -3.31
C ALA A 43 -6.39 8.28 -4.00
N ILE A 44 -7.50 7.98 -3.33
CA ILE A 44 -8.87 8.20 -3.84
C ILE A 44 -9.13 9.69 -4.14
N ASN A 45 -8.69 10.63 -3.30
CA ASN A 45 -8.93 12.06 -3.50
C ASN A 45 -8.04 12.67 -4.60
N VAL A 46 -6.84 12.13 -4.84
CA VAL A 46 -6.04 12.43 -6.04
C VAL A 46 -6.72 11.89 -7.30
N CYS A 47 -7.34 10.71 -7.22
CA CYS A 47 -7.92 10.01 -8.37
C CYS A 47 -9.34 10.44 -8.75
N MET A 48 -10.23 10.69 -7.78
CA MET A 48 -11.64 11.07 -7.98
C MET A 48 -11.80 12.45 -8.63
N ARG A 49 -10.75 13.28 -8.64
CA ARG A 49 -10.78 14.62 -9.25
C ARG A 49 -10.54 14.60 -10.77
N MET A 50 -10.53 13.43 -11.42
CA MET A 50 -10.12 13.32 -12.84
C MET A 50 -11.05 12.50 -13.74
N PRO A 51 -12.03 13.14 -14.42
CA PRO A 51 -12.81 12.51 -15.47
C PRO A 51 -12.13 12.49 -16.87
N ASN A 52 -10.97 13.13 -17.07
CA ASN A 52 -10.35 13.27 -18.40
C ASN A 52 -9.07 12.44 -18.62
N GLU A 53 -8.75 12.21 -19.90
CA GLU A 53 -7.85 11.18 -20.46
C GLU A 53 -6.36 11.25 -20.09
N LYS A 54 -5.90 12.32 -19.43
CA LYS A 54 -4.49 12.50 -19.00
C LYS A 54 -4.42 12.99 -17.56
N ILE A 55 -3.42 12.53 -16.80
CA ILE A 55 -3.10 13.08 -15.47
C ILE A 55 -2.47 14.47 -15.68
N PRO A 56 -3.12 15.57 -15.24
CA PRO A 56 -2.52 16.90 -15.32
C PRO A 56 -1.20 16.96 -14.54
N SER A 57 -0.23 17.71 -15.06
CA SER A 57 1.13 17.74 -14.53
C SER A 57 1.19 18.08 -13.03
N TYR A 58 0.38 19.03 -12.55
CA TYR A 58 0.35 19.39 -11.12
C TYR A 58 -0.10 18.24 -10.21
N PHE A 59 -1.04 17.41 -10.68
CA PHE A 59 -1.50 16.26 -9.93
C PHE A 59 -0.48 15.13 -9.97
N TRP A 60 0.19 14.94 -11.11
CA TRP A 60 1.32 14.02 -11.19
C TRP A 60 2.42 14.43 -10.20
N THR A 61 2.78 15.72 -10.15
CA THR A 61 3.75 16.25 -9.17
C THR A 61 3.32 15.96 -7.73
N SER A 62 2.03 16.14 -7.41
CA SER A 62 1.51 15.80 -6.08
C SER A 62 1.57 14.30 -5.79
N MET A 63 1.27 13.45 -6.77
CA MET A 63 1.29 12.00 -6.62
C MET A 63 2.72 11.47 -6.49
N ASP A 64 3.65 11.95 -7.32
CA ASP A 64 5.08 11.65 -7.24
C ASP A 64 5.67 12.08 -5.88
N TYR A 65 5.25 13.24 -5.37
CA TYR A 65 5.63 13.68 -4.02
C TYR A 65 5.16 12.72 -2.93
N GLU A 66 3.91 12.26 -2.97
CA GLU A 66 3.39 11.28 -2.01
C GLU A 66 4.11 9.93 -2.16
N ILE A 67 4.31 9.44 -3.39
CA ILE A 67 5.09 8.22 -3.70
C ILE A 67 6.50 8.28 -3.07
N LYS A 68 7.17 9.43 -3.20
CA LYS A 68 8.50 9.65 -2.62
C LYS A 68 8.47 9.71 -1.10
N LYS A 69 7.40 10.24 -0.50
CA LYS A 69 7.24 10.35 0.96
C LYS A 69 6.92 9.05 1.66
N ILE A 70 6.18 8.15 1.02
CA ILE A 70 5.80 6.88 1.66
C ILE A 70 6.98 5.92 1.87
N LYS A 71 8.20 6.25 1.41
CA LYS A 71 9.42 5.45 1.55
C LYS A 71 9.74 5.04 3.00
N PHE A 72 9.27 5.80 3.98
CA PHE A 72 9.51 5.59 5.41
C PHE A 72 8.40 4.82 6.14
N ILE A 73 7.31 4.51 5.44
CA ILE A 73 6.15 3.79 6.00
C ILE A 73 6.38 2.27 5.88
N ASP A 74 5.73 1.46 6.72
CA ASP A 74 5.77 -0.01 6.65
C ASP A 74 5.52 -0.57 5.24
N ARG A 75 6.23 -1.66 4.91
CA ARG A 75 6.19 -2.35 3.61
C ARG A 75 4.77 -2.67 3.17
N ASN A 76 3.91 -3.16 4.08
CA ASN A 76 2.54 -3.53 3.71
C ASN A 76 1.68 -2.32 3.35
N GLN A 77 1.89 -1.19 4.04
CA GLN A 77 1.16 0.04 3.75
C GLN A 77 1.63 0.66 2.42
N ARG A 78 2.94 0.64 2.13
CA ARG A 78 3.49 1.06 0.83
C ARG A 78 2.91 0.23 -0.32
N VAL A 79 2.89 -1.09 -0.19
CA VAL A 79 2.32 -2.01 -1.19
C VAL A 79 0.84 -1.73 -1.43
N LYS A 80 0.05 -1.51 -0.36
CA LYS A 80 -1.37 -1.13 -0.49
C LYS A 80 -1.53 0.19 -1.26
N PHE A 81 -0.65 1.16 -1.02
CA PHE A 81 -0.67 2.45 -1.71
C PHE A 81 -0.33 2.31 -3.20
N TYR A 82 0.76 1.61 -3.55
CA TYR A 82 1.12 1.34 -4.94
C TYR A 82 0.02 0.59 -5.69
N THR A 83 -0.58 -0.42 -5.04
CA THR A 83 -1.71 -1.18 -5.60
C THR A 83 -2.89 -0.26 -5.87
N ALA A 84 -3.24 0.62 -4.93
CA ALA A 84 -4.34 1.56 -5.11
C ALA A 84 -4.09 2.54 -6.27
N ILE A 85 -2.87 3.05 -6.42
CA ILE A 85 -2.52 3.92 -7.56
C ILE A 85 -2.72 3.19 -8.88
N LEU A 86 -2.17 1.97 -9.02
CA LEU A 86 -2.25 1.21 -10.27
C LEU A 86 -3.69 0.81 -10.60
N VAL A 87 -4.45 0.35 -9.61
CA VAL A 87 -5.86 -0.04 -9.81
C VAL A 87 -6.72 1.13 -10.27
N VAL A 88 -6.45 2.35 -9.77
CA VAL A 88 -7.33 3.50 -10.03
C VAL A 88 -6.85 4.36 -11.20
N CYS A 89 -5.54 4.46 -11.43
CA CYS A 89 -4.94 5.36 -12.42
C CYS A 89 -3.90 4.69 -13.33
N GLY A 90 -3.71 3.36 -13.22
CA GLY A 90 -2.66 2.66 -13.96
C GLY A 90 -2.80 2.82 -15.47
N ASP A 91 -4.03 2.92 -15.99
CA ASP A 91 -4.32 3.14 -17.41
C ASP A 91 -3.80 4.50 -17.88
N LYS A 92 -3.99 5.55 -17.07
CA LYS A 92 -3.52 6.91 -17.37
C LYS A 92 -2.02 7.03 -17.22
N ILE A 93 -1.43 6.40 -16.20
CA ILE A 93 0.03 6.35 -16.02
C ILE A 93 0.66 5.66 -17.23
N SER A 94 0.11 4.51 -17.65
CA SER A 94 0.63 3.74 -18.80
C SER A 94 0.55 4.48 -20.15
N ARG A 95 -0.31 5.49 -20.28
CA ARG A 95 -0.37 6.34 -21.49
C ARG A 95 0.76 7.38 -21.56
N ASN A 96 1.48 7.61 -20.45
CA ASN A 96 2.62 8.51 -20.40
C ASN A 96 3.89 7.73 -20.00
N HIS A 97 4.83 7.62 -20.94
CA HIS A 97 6.06 6.85 -20.74
C HIS A 97 6.92 7.38 -19.58
N GLU A 98 7.08 8.70 -19.46
CA GLU A 98 7.87 9.31 -18.39
C GLU A 98 7.27 9.01 -17.02
N GLN A 99 5.94 9.14 -16.90
CA GLN A 99 5.23 8.84 -15.64
C GLN A 99 5.32 7.35 -15.28
N SER A 100 5.21 6.48 -16.29
CA SER A 100 5.38 5.04 -16.10
C SER A 100 6.77 4.70 -15.58
N LEU A 101 7.82 5.31 -16.15
CA LEU A 101 9.21 5.11 -15.74
C LEU A 101 9.43 5.60 -14.30
N ILE A 102 9.02 6.83 -13.99
CA ILE A 102 9.15 7.40 -12.65
C ILE A 102 8.41 6.55 -11.61
N PHE A 103 7.20 6.05 -11.93
CA PHE A 103 6.48 5.16 -11.02
C PHE A 103 7.25 3.86 -10.81
N TYR A 104 7.67 3.21 -11.91
CA TYR A 104 8.44 1.97 -11.89
C TYR A 104 9.69 2.08 -11.04
N GLU A 105 10.47 3.16 -11.18
CA GLU A 105 11.71 3.41 -10.44
C GLU A 105 11.45 3.62 -8.95
N ASN A 106 10.39 4.36 -8.60
CA ASN A 106 10.09 4.69 -7.20
C ASN A 106 9.57 3.49 -6.37
N VAL A 107 9.00 2.46 -7.00
CA VAL A 107 8.60 1.24 -6.30
C VAL A 107 9.85 0.52 -5.83
N LYS A 108 10.01 0.35 -4.51
CA LYS A 108 11.20 -0.34 -3.97
C LYS A 108 11.24 -1.80 -4.41
N ILE A 109 12.44 -2.29 -4.68
CA ILE A 109 12.65 -3.68 -5.09
C ILE A 109 12.14 -4.68 -4.04
N GLU A 110 12.32 -4.37 -2.76
CA GLU A 110 11.83 -5.18 -1.64
C GLU A 110 10.29 -5.27 -1.60
N ASP A 111 9.57 -4.29 -2.15
CA ASP A 111 8.10 -4.24 -2.13
C ASP A 111 7.49 -4.99 -3.32
N THR A 112 8.30 -5.28 -4.34
CA THR A 112 7.85 -5.66 -5.68
C THR A 112 7.13 -7.02 -5.69
N GLU A 113 7.60 -8.00 -4.91
CA GLU A 113 6.97 -9.32 -4.82
C GLU A 113 5.56 -9.27 -4.20
N LEU A 114 5.40 -8.54 -3.08
CA LEU A 114 4.11 -8.36 -2.42
C LEU A 114 3.15 -7.54 -3.29
N LEU A 115 3.67 -6.55 -4.03
CA LEU A 115 2.89 -5.78 -5.00
C LEU A 115 2.35 -6.67 -6.13
N ILE A 116 3.20 -7.51 -6.72
CA ILE A 116 2.78 -8.47 -7.76
C ILE A 116 1.66 -9.37 -7.25
N ASN A 117 1.80 -9.92 -6.04
CA ASN A 117 0.79 -10.79 -5.45
C ASN A 117 -0.53 -10.05 -5.23
N SER A 118 -0.46 -8.81 -4.73
CA SER A 118 -1.65 -7.95 -4.52
C SER A 118 -2.37 -7.64 -5.84
N LEU A 119 -1.61 -7.34 -6.91
CA LEU A 119 -2.16 -7.08 -8.24
C LEU A 119 -2.80 -8.35 -8.85
N LYS A 120 -2.14 -9.51 -8.74
CA LYS A 120 -2.69 -10.79 -9.21
C LYS A 120 -3.99 -11.15 -8.47
N GLU A 121 -4.04 -10.94 -7.16
CA GLU A 121 -5.25 -11.17 -6.37
C GLU A 121 -6.39 -10.23 -6.78
N PHE A 122 -6.08 -8.96 -7.06
CA PHE A 122 -7.05 -8.00 -7.59
C PHE A 122 -7.56 -8.45 -8.98
N ILE A 123 -6.65 -8.75 -9.91
CA ILE A 123 -6.99 -9.21 -11.26
C ILE A 123 -7.90 -10.44 -11.18
N ASN A 124 -7.54 -11.47 -10.42
CA ASN A 124 -8.32 -12.70 -10.32
C ASN A 124 -9.75 -12.47 -9.78
N ARG A 125 -9.92 -11.53 -8.83
CA ARG A 125 -11.23 -11.19 -8.27
C ARG A 125 -12.13 -10.42 -9.24
N HIS A 126 -11.54 -9.66 -10.16
CA HIS A 126 -12.24 -8.70 -11.01
C HIS A 126 -12.30 -9.11 -12.50
N LYS A 127 -11.50 -10.08 -12.93
CA LYS A 127 -11.43 -10.59 -14.32
C LYS A 127 -12.77 -11.07 -14.87
N TYR A 128 -13.66 -11.56 -14.00
CA TYR A 128 -14.97 -12.09 -14.38
C TYR A 128 -16.14 -11.13 -14.11
N LYS A 129 -15.87 -9.89 -13.65
CA LYS A 129 -16.90 -8.95 -13.16
C LYS A 129 -17.24 -7.79 -14.12
N ASN A 130 -17.10 -7.95 -15.44
CA ASN A 130 -17.37 -6.88 -16.42
C ASN A 130 -16.58 -5.58 -16.18
N VAL A 131 -15.36 -5.68 -15.62
CA VAL A 131 -14.40 -4.57 -15.66
C VAL A 131 -13.87 -4.50 -17.09
N SER A 132 -13.77 -3.30 -17.65
CA SER A 132 -13.40 -3.12 -19.06
C SER A 132 -12.10 -3.88 -19.35
N GLY A 133 -12.06 -4.71 -20.40
CA GLY A 133 -10.92 -5.60 -20.66
C GLY A 133 -9.56 -4.88 -20.74
N GLY A 134 -9.56 -3.57 -21.03
CA GLY A 134 -8.36 -2.75 -21.08
C GLY A 134 -7.72 -2.48 -19.71
N GLU A 135 -8.50 -2.34 -18.63
CA GLU A 135 -7.95 -2.08 -17.28
C GLU A 135 -7.22 -3.32 -16.75
N ILE A 136 -7.81 -4.51 -16.92
CA ILE A 136 -7.18 -5.77 -16.49
C ILE A 136 -5.91 -6.04 -17.31
N GLN A 137 -5.95 -5.87 -18.63
CA GLN A 137 -4.77 -6.04 -19.48
C GLN A 137 -3.64 -5.07 -19.11
N MET A 138 -3.97 -3.83 -18.70
CA MET A 138 -2.99 -2.87 -18.22
C MET A 138 -2.36 -3.33 -16.90
N LEU A 139 -3.14 -3.83 -15.94
CA LEU A 139 -2.61 -4.36 -14.69
C LEU A 139 -1.74 -5.61 -14.91
N GLU A 140 -2.13 -6.48 -15.85
CA GLU A 140 -1.31 -7.63 -16.27
C GLU A 140 0.06 -7.17 -16.81
N LYS A 141 0.11 -6.11 -17.64
CA LYS A 141 1.39 -5.53 -18.10
C LYS A 141 2.25 -4.98 -16.97
N TRP A 142 1.66 -4.31 -15.98
CA TRP A 142 2.41 -3.86 -14.80
C TRP A 142 3.01 -5.02 -14.02
N VAL A 143 2.27 -6.12 -13.87
CA VAL A 143 2.79 -7.36 -13.27
C VAL A 143 4.00 -7.87 -14.06
N GLU A 144 3.97 -7.84 -15.38
CA GLU A 144 5.12 -8.22 -16.22
C GLU A 144 6.33 -7.32 -15.98
N TYR A 145 6.16 -6.00 -15.99
CA TYR A 145 7.26 -5.04 -15.72
C TYR A 145 7.91 -5.29 -14.36
N PHE A 146 7.11 -5.51 -13.31
CA PHE A 146 7.65 -5.80 -12.00
C PHE A 146 8.33 -7.17 -11.89
N ASN A 147 7.89 -8.17 -12.66
CA ASN A 147 8.62 -9.44 -12.76
C ASN A 147 9.99 -9.26 -13.42
N VAL A 148 10.11 -8.39 -14.43
CA VAL A 148 11.41 -8.05 -15.03
C VAL A 148 12.33 -7.39 -13.99
N LYS A 149 11.81 -6.42 -13.22
CA LYS A 149 12.54 -5.77 -12.13
C LYS A 149 13.15 -6.75 -11.13
N LEU A 150 12.38 -7.77 -10.74
CA LEU A 150 12.85 -8.82 -9.82
C LEU A 150 13.95 -9.69 -10.44
N LYS A 151 13.84 -9.99 -11.74
CA LYS A 151 14.86 -10.76 -12.47
C LYS A 151 16.17 -9.99 -12.59
N GLU A 152 16.12 -8.72 -12.93
CA GLU A 152 17.31 -7.84 -13.03
C GLU A 152 18.13 -7.88 -11.73
N LYS A 153 17.47 -7.75 -10.57
CA LYS A 153 18.12 -7.88 -9.26
C LYS A 153 18.78 -9.24 -9.04
N SER A 154 18.13 -10.32 -9.48
CA SER A 154 18.68 -11.67 -9.35
C SER A 154 19.97 -11.84 -10.16
N TYR A 155 20.08 -11.22 -11.33
CA TYR A 155 21.29 -11.25 -12.15
C TYR A 155 22.42 -10.42 -11.53
N GLU A 156 22.13 -9.23 -11.00
CA GLU A 156 23.12 -8.39 -10.31
C GLU A 156 23.73 -9.08 -9.07
N ASN A 157 22.95 -9.90 -8.38
CA ASN A 157 23.41 -10.66 -7.20
C ASN A 157 24.24 -11.91 -7.56
N ILE A 158 24.19 -12.38 -8.80
CA ILE A 158 24.97 -13.56 -9.27
C ILE A 158 26.33 -13.14 -9.82
N HIS A 159 26.44 -11.90 -10.31
CA HIS A 159 27.62 -11.37 -10.99
C HIS A 159 28.45 -10.38 -10.15
N ASN A 160 28.11 -10.21 -8.86
CA ASN A 160 28.91 -9.52 -7.84
C ASN A 160 29.31 -10.51 -6.74
#